data_AF-A0A8E5HI79-F1
#
_entry.id   AF-A0A8E5HI79-F1
#
_cell.length_a   1.000
_cell.length_b   1.000
_cell.length_c   1.000
_cell.angle_alpha   90.00
_cell.angle_beta   90.00
_cell.angle_gamma   90.00
#
_symmetry.space_group_name_H-M   'P 1'
#
loop_
_entity.id
_entity.type
_entity.pdbx_description
1 polymer ?
#
loop_
_entity_poly.entity_id
_entity_poly.type
_entity_poly.pdbx_seq_one_letter_code
_entity_poly.pdbx_strand_id
1 'polypeptide(L)'
;MDGLSLSEENRARLKILGYIHAVEPVSHTQTHKNQGREEIQSQIDIRKAVSKLATLSPEQSRHDAILEVLGDLLRQSQEMQSELGQTVIGSPLPGFLESDESGARQCLVEAITSVALQSQQTEGLIAEAGLASLLLLLRLSRVPLLSNDDLINIISYTDKRNSWTTGSAAGLAQKILASHISRNDITDFTTGPVLRDFVPKQLSSLHSCGPPPVRDIDASPPESQDIVKGHDRLGPVLKWAIENSEEAYVARHWHLFIPALVALAGNCRGSFKIMGLEAIILFINKCPATTIYATGVDRVLESVIMPMLLLVPPLIPEEESVVVLNLGYQAILSLATKNADIHCCSRRRLLDTVVRDGILASHLHALERTSTLKALLDNTAKVVVCLNVFSVKHLTDFLEVVDTVMCDPFSAEDPSVLVSASEALAALLLNCWPRIKKTAREEQIIRMLCICWMNLKDYTSRQSLSFSSESNSRAAELSLIKTASMMCSVKKGSGALTDTRLRAVIDREPRLGSLFL
;
A
#
# COMPACT_ATOMS: atom_id res chain seq x y z
N MET A 1 -26.01 -0.46 -20.72
CA MET A 1 -25.05 -1.57 -20.58
C MET A 1 -23.60 -1.13 -20.67
N ASP A 2 -23.30 -0.02 -21.36
CA ASP A 2 -21.94 0.55 -21.38
C ASP A 2 -21.49 0.94 -19.97
N GLY A 3 -20.47 0.24 -19.45
CA GLY A 3 -19.72 0.66 -18.26
C GLY A 3 -19.82 -0.22 -17.00
N LEU A 4 -20.57 -1.33 -17.00
CA LEU A 4 -20.48 -2.35 -15.93
C LEU A 4 -19.35 -3.34 -16.25
N SER A 5 -18.17 -3.07 -15.71
CA SER A 5 -17.03 -3.99 -15.76
C SER A 5 -17.09 -4.96 -14.59
N LEU A 6 -17.76 -6.10 -14.76
CA LEU A 6 -17.71 -7.22 -13.82
C LEU A 6 -16.50 -8.12 -14.12
N SER A 7 -15.93 -8.74 -13.09
CA SER A 7 -14.90 -9.78 -13.16
C SER A 7 -15.40 -11.01 -13.90
N GLU A 8 -14.49 -11.77 -14.50
CA GLU A 8 -14.83 -12.98 -15.27
C GLU A 8 -15.55 -14.02 -14.43
N GLU A 9 -15.21 -14.13 -13.16
CA GLU A 9 -15.81 -15.06 -12.20
C GLU A 9 -17.28 -14.72 -11.88
N ASN A 10 -17.58 -13.44 -11.59
CA ASN A 10 -18.96 -12.98 -11.42
C ASN A 10 -19.78 -13.15 -12.71
N ARG A 11 -19.18 -12.92 -13.88
CA ARG A 11 -19.85 -13.15 -15.18
C ARG A 11 -20.15 -14.62 -15.41
N ALA A 12 -19.21 -15.51 -15.11
CA ALA A 12 -19.39 -16.95 -15.24
C ALA A 12 -20.52 -17.44 -14.31
N ARG A 13 -20.56 -16.94 -13.07
CA ARG A 13 -21.57 -17.31 -12.09
C ARG A 13 -22.97 -16.79 -12.44
N LEU A 14 -23.10 -15.58 -12.98
CA LEU A 14 -24.37 -15.06 -13.53
C LEU A 14 -24.89 -15.93 -14.68
N LYS A 15 -24.01 -16.46 -15.54
CA LYS A 15 -24.40 -17.39 -16.61
C LYS A 15 -24.92 -18.72 -16.05
N ILE A 16 -24.30 -19.24 -14.99
CA ILE A 16 -24.75 -20.47 -14.31
C ILE A 16 -26.14 -20.26 -13.69
N LEU A 17 -26.41 -19.08 -13.13
CA LEU A 17 -27.71 -18.71 -12.55
C LEU A 17 -28.80 -18.40 -13.60
N GLY A 18 -28.49 -18.50 -14.91
CA GLY A 18 -29.47 -18.35 -15.99
C GLY A 18 -29.59 -16.95 -16.60
N TYR A 19 -28.79 -15.98 -16.18
CA TYR A 19 -28.83 -14.59 -16.67
C TYR A 19 -27.93 -14.36 -17.90
N ILE A 20 -28.04 -15.24 -18.91
CA ILE A 20 -27.11 -15.30 -20.06
C ILE A 20 -27.15 -14.01 -20.91
N HIS A 21 -28.32 -13.41 -21.10
CA HIS A 21 -28.51 -12.20 -21.93
C HIS A 21 -28.15 -10.88 -21.23
N ALA A 22 -27.87 -10.91 -19.91
CA ALA A 22 -27.52 -9.74 -19.12
C ALA A 22 -26.01 -9.41 -19.14
N VAL A 23 -25.18 -10.29 -19.71
CA VAL A 23 -23.71 -10.23 -19.59
C VAL A 23 -23.00 -9.80 -20.90
N GLU A 24 -23.68 -9.89 -22.04
CA GLU A 24 -23.11 -9.54 -23.35
C GLU A 24 -23.51 -8.13 -23.80
N PRO A 25 -22.58 -7.34 -24.36
CA PRO A 25 -22.92 -6.07 -24.99
C PRO A 25 -23.80 -6.37 -26.20
N VAL A 26 -24.95 -5.66 -26.29
CA VAL A 26 -25.89 -5.78 -27.41
C VAL A 26 -25.15 -5.47 -28.70
N SER A 27 -24.73 -6.53 -29.39
CA SER A 27 -24.24 -6.43 -30.76
C SER A 27 -25.47 -6.26 -31.62
N HIS A 28 -25.58 -5.10 -32.30
CA HIS A 28 -26.63 -4.83 -33.27
C HIS A 28 -26.53 -5.78 -34.48
N THR A 29 -26.92 -7.04 -34.30
CA THR A 29 -27.31 -7.96 -35.37
C THR A 29 -27.91 -9.19 -34.71
N GLN A 30 -29.22 -9.21 -34.48
CA GLN A 30 -29.97 -10.48 -34.57
C GLN A 30 -31.45 -10.21 -34.83
N THR A 31 -31.82 -10.54 -36.06
CA THR A 31 -33.16 -10.72 -36.58
C THR A 31 -33.99 -11.65 -35.69
N HIS A 32 -35.24 -11.24 -35.44
CA HIS A 32 -36.32 -12.05 -34.90
C HIS A 32 -36.24 -13.53 -35.25
N LYS A 33 -36.24 -14.39 -34.24
CA LYS A 33 -36.92 -15.69 -34.28
C LYS A 33 -37.38 -16.08 -32.89
N ASN A 34 -38.68 -15.95 -32.69
CA ASN A 34 -39.44 -16.54 -31.59
C ASN A 34 -39.20 -18.05 -31.52
N GLN A 35 -38.84 -18.56 -30.34
CA GLN A 35 -39.29 -19.87 -29.91
C GLN A 35 -39.26 -19.95 -28.38
N GLY A 36 -40.41 -20.34 -27.83
CA GLY A 36 -40.82 -20.04 -26.48
C GLY A 36 -40.14 -20.85 -25.38
N ARG A 37 -40.10 -20.22 -24.21
CA ARG A 37 -40.09 -20.85 -22.88
C ARG A 37 -40.44 -19.77 -21.85
N GLU A 38 -41.64 -19.92 -21.28
CA GLU A 38 -42.12 -19.35 -20.02
C GLU A 38 -41.82 -17.87 -19.76
N GLU A 39 -42.69 -17.00 -20.28
CA GLU A 39 -42.92 -15.66 -19.73
C GLU A 39 -43.51 -15.78 -18.32
N ILE A 40 -42.66 -16.01 -17.32
CA ILE A 40 -42.97 -15.57 -15.95
C ILE A 40 -42.47 -14.13 -15.85
N GLN A 41 -43.40 -13.21 -16.06
CA GLN A 41 -43.26 -11.79 -15.83
C GLN A 41 -43.10 -11.57 -14.32
N SER A 42 -41.88 -11.74 -13.83
CA SER A 42 -41.53 -11.43 -12.44
C SER A 42 -40.80 -10.10 -12.44
N GLN A 43 -41.57 -9.02 -12.22
CA GLN A 43 -41.02 -7.84 -11.55
C GLN A 43 -40.27 -8.33 -10.30
N ILE A 44 -39.12 -7.73 -9.98
CA ILE A 44 -38.47 -7.94 -8.69
C ILE A 44 -39.51 -7.66 -7.61
N ASP A 45 -39.93 -8.70 -6.91
CA ASP A 45 -40.67 -8.52 -5.67
C ASP A 45 -39.64 -8.06 -4.64
N ILE A 46 -39.47 -6.73 -4.54
CA ILE A 46 -38.47 -6.08 -3.70
C ILE A 46 -38.58 -6.59 -2.26
N ARG A 47 -39.79 -6.88 -1.79
CA ARG A 47 -40.04 -7.42 -0.44
C ARG A 47 -39.51 -8.85 -0.31
N LYS A 48 -39.68 -9.67 -1.34
CA LYS A 48 -39.11 -11.03 -1.39
C LYS A 48 -37.58 -10.99 -1.43
N ALA A 49 -36.98 -10.11 -2.23
CA ALA A 49 -35.52 -9.93 -2.29
C ALA A 49 -34.93 -9.47 -0.95
N VAL A 50 -35.55 -8.48 -0.30
CA VAL A 50 -35.13 -7.99 1.04
C VAL A 50 -35.27 -9.09 2.10
N SER A 51 -36.38 -9.83 2.11
CA SER A 51 -36.57 -10.94 3.07
C SER A 51 -35.59 -12.10 2.85
N LYS A 52 -35.22 -12.37 1.59
CA LYS A 52 -34.22 -13.37 1.23
C LYS A 52 -32.85 -12.92 1.70
N LEU A 53 -32.45 -11.67 1.43
CA LEU A 53 -31.16 -11.13 1.90
C LEU A 53 -31.03 -11.09 3.43
N ALA A 54 -32.13 -10.84 4.16
CA ALA A 54 -32.13 -10.78 5.62
C ALA A 54 -31.99 -12.13 6.35
N THR A 55 -32.20 -13.26 5.67
CA THR A 55 -32.30 -14.61 6.30
C THR A 55 -31.12 -15.55 6.02
N LEU A 56 -30.04 -15.07 5.39
CA LEU A 56 -28.95 -15.93 4.86
C LEU A 56 -27.78 -16.14 5.84
N SER A 57 -27.55 -17.40 6.20
CA SER A 57 -26.46 -17.85 7.09
C SER A 57 -25.24 -18.56 6.45
N PRO A 58 -25.15 -18.79 5.12
CA PRO A 58 -23.87 -19.10 4.45
C PRO A 58 -23.40 -18.06 3.41
N GLU A 59 -22.07 -17.84 3.29
CA GLU A 59 -21.43 -16.89 2.35
C GLU A 59 -21.74 -17.16 0.89
N GLN A 60 -21.67 -18.42 0.46
CA GLN A 60 -21.97 -18.80 -0.92
C GLN A 60 -23.44 -18.52 -1.28
N SER A 61 -24.33 -18.68 -0.30
CA SER A 61 -25.74 -18.34 -0.45
C SER A 61 -25.98 -16.82 -0.45
N ARG A 62 -25.09 -16.02 0.14
CA ARG A 62 -25.12 -14.55 0.05
C ARG A 62 -24.64 -14.06 -1.31
N HIS A 63 -23.56 -14.64 -1.84
CA HIS A 63 -23.04 -14.32 -3.17
C HIS A 63 -24.09 -14.59 -4.25
N ASP A 64 -24.67 -15.79 -4.26
CA ASP A 64 -25.68 -16.18 -5.25
C ASP A 64 -26.95 -15.33 -5.10
N ALA A 65 -27.37 -14.99 -3.87
CA ALA A 65 -28.53 -14.11 -3.64
C ALA A 65 -28.31 -12.67 -4.14
N ILE A 66 -27.11 -12.11 -3.97
CA ILE A 66 -26.79 -10.77 -4.51
C ILE A 66 -26.70 -10.81 -6.04
N LEU A 67 -26.16 -11.89 -6.61
CA LEU A 67 -26.10 -12.06 -8.07
C LEU A 67 -27.47 -12.24 -8.71
N GLU A 68 -28.41 -12.92 -8.05
CA GLU A 68 -29.81 -12.97 -8.50
C GLU A 68 -30.45 -11.58 -8.52
N VAL A 69 -30.28 -10.80 -7.44
CA VAL A 69 -30.76 -9.39 -7.39
C VAL A 69 -30.13 -8.56 -8.49
N LEU A 70 -28.82 -8.71 -8.73
CA LEU A 70 -28.12 -8.05 -9.83
C LEU A 70 -28.69 -8.45 -11.20
N GLY A 71 -28.93 -9.73 -11.41
CA GLY A 71 -29.48 -10.30 -12.64
C GLY A 71 -30.86 -9.74 -12.94
N ASP A 72 -31.73 -9.66 -11.93
CA ASP A 72 -33.06 -9.10 -12.11
C ASP A 72 -33.02 -7.59 -12.39
N LEU A 73 -32.13 -6.84 -11.75
CA LEU A 73 -31.94 -5.40 -12.01
C LEU A 73 -31.42 -5.13 -13.42
N LEU A 74 -30.52 -5.98 -13.92
CA LEU A 74 -30.03 -5.90 -15.30
C LEU A 74 -31.16 -6.13 -16.29
N ARG A 75 -32.02 -7.12 -16.04
CA ARG A 75 -33.19 -7.41 -16.88
C ARG A 75 -34.16 -6.22 -16.91
N GLN A 76 -34.49 -5.64 -15.75
CA GLN A 76 -35.32 -4.43 -15.67
C GLN A 76 -34.72 -3.23 -16.41
N SER A 77 -33.41 -3.04 -16.32
CA SER A 77 -32.73 -1.98 -17.07
C SER A 77 -32.80 -2.20 -18.59
N GLN A 78 -32.78 -3.44 -19.07
CA GLN A 78 -32.89 -3.75 -20.50
C GLN A 78 -34.32 -3.55 -21.02
N GLU A 79 -35.34 -3.94 -20.24
CA GLU A 79 -36.75 -3.74 -20.58
C GLU A 79 -37.09 -2.25 -20.77
N MET A 80 -36.64 -1.36 -19.88
CA MET A 80 -36.82 0.10 -20.06
C MET A 80 -36.15 0.64 -21.33
N GLN A 81 -34.99 0.10 -21.73
CA GLN A 81 -34.29 0.56 -22.93
C GLN A 81 -35.01 0.11 -24.22
N SER A 82 -35.64 -1.07 -24.20
CA SER A 82 -36.46 -1.56 -25.30
C SER A 82 -37.73 -0.73 -25.49
N GLU A 83 -38.37 -0.31 -24.40
CA GLU A 83 -39.58 0.53 -24.44
C GLU A 83 -39.29 1.96 -24.94
N LEU A 84 -38.18 2.58 -24.51
CA LEU A 84 -37.76 3.89 -25.03
C LEU A 84 -37.44 3.89 -26.53
N GLY A 85 -37.03 2.74 -27.08
CA GLY A 85 -36.77 2.58 -28.51
C GLY A 85 -38.04 2.45 -29.38
N GLN A 86 -39.21 2.24 -28.76
CA GLN A 86 -40.47 1.96 -29.47
C GLN A 86 -41.52 3.09 -29.36
N THR A 87 -41.30 4.13 -28.55
CA THR A 87 -42.28 5.23 -28.41
C THR A 87 -42.22 6.20 -29.59
N VAL A 88 -43.16 6.02 -30.53
CA VAL A 88 -43.64 7.05 -31.46
C VAL A 88 -44.27 8.21 -30.67
N ILE A 89 -44.01 9.43 -31.15
CA ILE A 89 -44.48 10.73 -30.68
C ILE A 89 -45.94 10.68 -30.16
N GLY A 90 -46.15 11.03 -28.88
CA GLY A 90 -47.44 11.58 -28.43
C GLY A 90 -48.25 10.80 -27.39
N SER A 91 -47.66 10.30 -26.31
CA SER A 91 -48.39 10.00 -25.06
C SER A 91 -47.49 10.26 -23.85
N PRO A 92 -48.05 10.73 -22.71
CA PRO A 92 -47.26 10.91 -21.50
C PRO A 92 -46.80 9.52 -21.01
N LEU A 93 -45.52 9.43 -20.66
CA LEU A 93 -44.92 8.23 -20.05
C LEU A 93 -45.86 7.68 -18.99
N PRO A 94 -46.18 6.37 -18.99
CA PRO A 94 -46.83 5.79 -17.83
C PRO A 94 -45.80 5.82 -16.69
N GLY A 95 -46.07 6.64 -15.67
CA GLY A 95 -45.30 6.71 -14.44
C GLY A 95 -45.42 5.40 -13.68
N PHE A 96 -44.63 4.40 -14.07
CA PHE A 96 -44.50 3.16 -13.32
C PHE A 96 -43.37 3.34 -12.30
N LEU A 97 -43.77 3.32 -11.02
CA LEU A 97 -42.98 3.48 -9.78
C LEU A 97 -42.97 4.89 -9.15
N GLU A 98 -44.04 5.69 -9.29
CA GLU A 98 -44.04 7.11 -8.87
C GLU A 98 -44.74 7.48 -7.54
N SER A 99 -45.09 6.57 -6.62
CA SER A 99 -45.63 7.06 -5.32
C SER A 99 -45.41 6.25 -4.04
N ASP A 100 -45.32 4.92 -4.05
CA ASP A 100 -45.34 4.13 -2.79
C ASP A 100 -44.10 3.25 -2.53
N GLU A 101 -43.07 3.30 -3.38
CA GLU A 101 -41.91 2.39 -3.33
C GLU A 101 -40.58 3.04 -2.93
N SER A 102 -40.56 4.33 -2.58
CA SER A 102 -39.33 4.97 -2.10
C SER A 102 -38.75 4.25 -0.87
N GLY A 103 -39.62 3.86 0.07
CA GLY A 103 -39.23 3.07 1.24
C GLY A 103 -38.74 1.66 0.89
N ALA A 104 -39.36 0.98 -0.07
CA ALA A 104 -38.95 -0.36 -0.48
C ALA A 104 -37.56 -0.37 -1.15
N ARG A 105 -37.26 0.67 -1.95
CA ARG A 105 -35.93 0.87 -2.56
C ARG A 105 -34.87 1.19 -1.52
N GLN A 106 -35.21 2.03 -0.52
CA GLN A 106 -34.33 2.31 0.61
C GLN A 106 -33.98 1.04 1.39
N CYS A 107 -34.99 0.21 1.69
CA CYS A 107 -34.79 -1.09 2.34
C CYS A 107 -33.92 -2.05 1.51
N LEU A 108 -34.03 -2.01 0.18
CA LEU A 108 -33.18 -2.82 -0.69
C LEU A 108 -31.73 -2.32 -0.69
N VAL A 109 -31.50 -1.01 -0.69
CA VAL A 109 -30.17 -0.41 -0.55
C VAL A 109 -29.55 -0.78 0.79
N GLU A 110 -30.30 -0.68 1.90
CA GLU A 110 -29.87 -1.09 3.24
C GLU A 110 -29.58 -2.60 3.32
N ALA A 111 -30.38 -3.43 2.65
CA ALA A 111 -30.14 -4.88 2.59
C ALA A 111 -28.88 -5.22 1.77
N ILE A 112 -28.67 -4.57 0.62
CA ILE A 112 -27.48 -4.80 -0.21
C ILE A 112 -26.22 -4.29 0.50
N THR A 113 -26.26 -3.11 1.12
CA THR A 113 -25.12 -2.54 1.85
C THR A 113 -24.77 -3.40 3.07
N SER A 114 -25.76 -3.86 3.84
CA SER A 114 -25.53 -4.73 5.01
C SER A 114 -24.94 -6.10 4.62
N VAL A 115 -25.43 -6.73 3.55
CA VAL A 115 -24.95 -8.05 3.12
C VAL A 115 -23.64 -7.97 2.34
N ALA A 116 -23.49 -6.99 1.44
CA ALA A 116 -22.37 -6.94 0.51
C ALA A 116 -21.20 -6.05 0.95
N LEU A 117 -21.45 -5.03 1.78
CA LEU A 117 -20.43 -4.04 2.18
C LEU A 117 -20.14 -4.04 3.68
N GLN A 118 -21.08 -4.52 4.51
CA GLN A 118 -20.89 -4.58 5.96
C GLN A 118 -20.41 -5.94 6.46
N SER A 119 -20.51 -7.01 5.67
CA SER A 119 -20.16 -8.36 6.14
C SER A 119 -18.64 -8.55 6.35
N GLN A 120 -18.28 -9.15 7.48
CA GLN A 120 -16.94 -9.17 8.06
C GLN A 120 -15.94 -10.10 7.33
N GLN A 121 -16.39 -10.79 6.27
CA GLN A 121 -15.62 -11.74 5.46
C GLN A 121 -15.98 -11.60 3.97
N THR A 122 -16.35 -10.41 3.47
CA THR A 122 -16.66 -10.28 2.04
C THR A 122 -15.44 -10.54 1.18
N GLU A 123 -15.43 -11.73 0.56
CA GLU A 123 -14.69 -12.01 -0.67
C GLU A 123 -15.00 -10.89 -1.67
N GLY A 124 -13.96 -10.30 -2.26
CA GLY A 124 -14.12 -9.09 -3.10
C GLY A 124 -15.14 -9.23 -4.24
N LEU A 125 -15.49 -10.46 -4.62
CA LEU A 125 -16.54 -10.78 -5.59
C LEU A 125 -17.95 -10.42 -5.12
N ILE A 126 -18.26 -10.62 -3.83
CA ILE A 126 -19.57 -10.28 -3.24
C ILE A 126 -19.74 -8.77 -3.21
N ALA A 127 -18.69 -8.06 -2.77
CA ALA A 127 -18.68 -6.59 -2.76
C ALA A 127 -18.82 -6.02 -4.18
N GLU A 128 -18.16 -6.62 -5.17
CA GLU A 128 -18.30 -6.23 -6.57
C GLU A 128 -19.74 -6.37 -7.08
N ALA A 129 -20.40 -7.50 -6.80
CA ALA A 129 -21.79 -7.73 -7.17
C ALA A 129 -22.75 -6.76 -6.44
N GLY A 130 -22.48 -6.48 -5.17
CA GLY A 130 -23.23 -5.50 -4.38
C GLY A 130 -23.10 -4.08 -4.96
N LEU A 131 -21.87 -3.62 -5.25
CA LEU A 131 -21.61 -2.31 -5.85
C LEU A 131 -22.22 -2.19 -7.25
N ALA A 132 -22.18 -3.26 -8.05
CA ALA A 132 -22.83 -3.30 -9.35
C ALA A 132 -24.36 -3.14 -9.23
N SER A 133 -24.96 -3.83 -8.25
CA SER A 133 -26.39 -3.74 -7.95
C SER A 133 -26.77 -2.33 -7.48
N LEU A 134 -25.97 -1.74 -6.60
CA LEU A 134 -26.16 -0.35 -6.15
C LEU A 134 -26.06 0.63 -7.31
N LEU A 135 -25.06 0.52 -8.17
CA LEU A 135 -24.91 1.41 -9.34
C LEU A 135 -26.12 1.35 -10.27
N LEU A 136 -26.70 0.17 -10.48
CA LEU A 136 -27.91 0.00 -11.29
C LEU A 136 -29.13 0.61 -10.60
N LEU A 137 -29.33 0.32 -9.32
CA LEU A 137 -30.43 0.90 -8.52
C LEU A 137 -30.41 2.43 -8.52
N LEU A 138 -29.21 3.02 -8.43
CA LEU A 138 -29.01 4.47 -8.47
C LEU A 138 -29.34 5.05 -9.85
N ARG A 139 -29.02 4.35 -10.94
CA ARG A 139 -29.41 4.77 -12.31
C ARG A 139 -30.91 4.66 -12.55
N LEU A 140 -31.57 3.70 -11.92
CA LEU A 140 -33.01 3.47 -12.02
C LEU A 140 -33.85 4.37 -11.09
N SER A 141 -33.19 5.13 -10.20
CA SER A 141 -33.85 5.96 -9.19
C SER A 141 -33.62 7.44 -9.42
N ARG A 142 -34.67 8.26 -9.25
CA ARG A 142 -34.61 9.73 -9.39
C ARG A 142 -34.25 10.47 -8.09
N VAL A 143 -34.10 9.76 -6.97
CA VAL A 143 -33.89 10.30 -5.61
C VAL A 143 -32.58 9.74 -5.02
N PRO A 144 -31.80 10.53 -4.26
CA PRO A 144 -30.64 10.01 -3.53
C PRO A 144 -31.09 9.04 -2.44
N LEU A 145 -30.64 7.78 -2.54
CA LEU A 145 -30.99 6.69 -1.62
C LEU A 145 -29.86 6.31 -0.64
N LEU A 146 -28.64 6.82 -0.83
CA LEU A 146 -27.49 6.42 -0.03
C LEU A 146 -27.38 7.27 1.24
N SER A 147 -27.22 6.61 2.38
CA SER A 147 -26.88 7.26 3.64
C SER A 147 -25.38 7.60 3.70
N ASN A 148 -24.98 8.45 4.64
CA ASN A 148 -23.57 8.75 4.88
C ASN A 148 -22.76 7.51 5.27
N ASP A 149 -23.35 6.59 6.03
CA ASP A 149 -22.71 5.33 6.42
C ASP A 149 -22.50 4.41 5.22
N ASP A 150 -23.44 4.38 4.27
CA ASP A 150 -23.29 3.63 3.02
C ASP A 150 -22.15 4.18 2.16
N LEU A 151 -22.03 5.51 2.07
CA LEU A 151 -20.92 6.16 1.37
C LEU A 151 -19.56 5.82 2.00
N ILE A 152 -19.47 5.82 3.33
CA ILE A 152 -18.26 5.40 4.06
C ILE A 152 -17.91 3.94 3.77
N ASN A 153 -18.92 3.06 3.72
CA ASN A 153 -18.71 1.66 3.37
C ASN A 153 -18.21 1.50 1.92
N ILE A 154 -18.77 2.26 0.97
CA ILE A 154 -18.32 2.26 -0.43
C ILE A 154 -16.87 2.77 -0.54
N ILE A 155 -16.49 3.79 0.22
CA ILE A 155 -15.11 4.31 0.25
C ILE A 155 -14.10 3.22 0.63
N SER A 156 -14.45 2.29 1.52
CA SER A 156 -13.54 1.21 1.92
C SER A 156 -13.12 0.27 0.77
N TYR A 157 -13.85 0.29 -0.34
CA TYR A 157 -13.57 -0.50 -1.55
C TYR A 157 -12.93 0.32 -2.68
N THR A 158 -12.50 1.57 -2.45
CA THR A 158 -11.90 2.38 -3.54
C THR A 158 -10.46 2.00 -3.86
N ASP A 159 -9.75 1.33 -2.94
CA ASP A 159 -8.35 0.95 -3.11
C ASP A 159 -8.22 -0.52 -3.53
N LYS A 160 -7.55 -0.75 -4.67
CA LYS A 160 -7.30 -2.08 -5.24
C LYS A 160 -6.26 -2.90 -4.47
N ARG A 161 -5.49 -2.25 -3.59
CA ARG A 161 -4.43 -2.90 -2.80
C ARG A 161 -4.97 -3.65 -1.59
N ASN A 162 -6.23 -3.40 -1.24
CA ASN A 162 -6.89 -4.09 -0.13
C ASN A 162 -7.18 -5.54 -0.54
N SER A 163 -6.89 -6.49 0.36
CA SER A 163 -7.10 -7.93 0.11
C SER A 163 -8.57 -8.28 -0.17
N TRP A 164 -9.51 -7.45 0.28
CA TRP A 164 -10.95 -7.65 0.11
C TRP A 164 -11.57 -6.87 -1.07
N THR A 165 -10.76 -6.22 -1.92
CA THR A 165 -11.27 -5.38 -3.02
C THR A 165 -10.77 -5.88 -4.39
N THR A 166 -11.70 -6.12 -5.33
CA THR A 166 -11.33 -6.44 -6.72
C THR A 166 -11.07 -5.17 -7.54
N GLY A 167 -10.29 -5.27 -8.62
CA GLY A 167 -10.05 -4.14 -9.53
C GLY A 167 -11.33 -3.56 -10.13
N SER A 168 -12.34 -4.40 -10.36
CA SER A 168 -13.68 -4.04 -10.82
C SER A 168 -14.49 -3.34 -9.72
N ALA A 169 -14.48 -3.88 -8.48
CA ALA A 169 -15.15 -3.26 -7.33
C ALA A 169 -14.64 -1.83 -7.08
N ALA A 170 -13.32 -1.63 -7.12
CA ALA A 170 -12.74 -0.29 -6.97
C ALA A 170 -13.20 0.70 -8.05
N GLY A 171 -13.28 0.24 -9.31
CA GLY A 171 -13.81 1.05 -10.41
C GLY A 171 -15.28 1.40 -10.26
N LEU A 172 -16.10 0.47 -9.73
CA LEU A 172 -17.52 0.71 -9.45
C LEU A 172 -17.71 1.67 -8.26
N ALA A 173 -16.98 1.46 -7.16
CA ALA A 173 -17.02 2.34 -5.99
C ALA A 173 -16.66 3.80 -6.35
N GLN A 174 -15.59 4.00 -7.11
CA GLN A 174 -15.19 5.34 -7.57
C GLN A 174 -16.25 6.00 -8.46
N LYS A 175 -16.93 5.25 -9.34
CA LYS A 175 -18.03 5.76 -10.17
C LYS A 175 -19.22 6.20 -9.33
N ILE A 176 -19.60 5.41 -8.32
CA ILE A 176 -20.71 5.73 -7.42
C ILE A 176 -20.39 6.99 -6.60
N LEU A 177 -19.17 7.09 -6.06
CA LEU A 177 -18.76 8.27 -5.29
C LEU A 177 -18.73 9.53 -6.16
N ALA A 178 -18.22 9.44 -7.39
CA ALA A 178 -18.17 10.58 -8.31
C ALA A 178 -19.56 11.06 -8.75
N SER A 179 -20.57 10.18 -8.77
CA SER A 179 -21.95 10.58 -9.10
C SER A 179 -22.71 11.17 -7.92
N HIS A 180 -22.33 10.85 -6.68
CA HIS A 180 -23.04 11.27 -5.47
C HIS A 180 -22.40 12.42 -4.70
N ILE A 181 -21.08 12.60 -4.81
CA ILE A 181 -20.35 13.63 -4.08
C ILE A 181 -19.84 14.67 -5.08
N SER A 182 -20.48 15.84 -5.09
CA SER A 182 -19.97 17.00 -5.83
C SER A 182 -18.66 17.50 -5.19
N ARG A 183 -17.79 18.15 -5.98
CA ARG A 183 -16.50 18.66 -5.47
C ARG A 183 -16.61 19.62 -4.28
N ASN A 184 -17.69 20.39 -4.15
CA ASN A 184 -17.86 21.29 -3.02
C ASN A 184 -18.30 20.52 -1.75
N ASP A 185 -19.18 19.53 -1.91
CA ASP A 185 -19.72 18.73 -0.81
C ASP A 185 -18.70 17.74 -0.22
N ILE A 186 -17.61 17.44 -0.95
CA ILE A 186 -16.59 16.49 -0.48
C ILE A 186 -15.89 16.98 0.78
N THR A 187 -15.72 18.30 0.95
CA THR A 187 -15.04 18.89 2.11
C THR A 187 -15.92 18.83 3.36
N ASP A 188 -17.21 19.09 3.21
CA ASP A 188 -18.20 18.98 4.27
C ASP A 188 -18.42 17.52 4.68
N PHE A 189 -18.52 16.62 3.70
CA PHE A 189 -18.60 15.17 3.92
C PHE A 189 -17.35 14.62 4.62
N THR A 190 -16.17 15.10 4.23
CA THR A 190 -14.91 14.72 4.88
C THR A 190 -14.86 15.25 6.31
N THR A 191 -15.29 16.49 6.56
CA THR A 191 -15.24 17.09 7.90
C THR A 191 -16.20 16.40 8.87
N GLY A 192 -17.48 16.28 8.51
CA GLY A 192 -18.53 15.80 9.41
C GLY A 192 -18.55 14.27 9.47
N PRO A 193 -19.19 13.61 8.50
CA PRO A 193 -19.37 12.16 8.48
C PRO A 193 -18.09 11.35 8.68
N VAL A 194 -17.00 11.72 7.99
CA VAL A 194 -15.76 10.95 8.04
C VAL A 194 -14.93 11.28 9.28
N LEU A 195 -14.46 12.52 9.42
CA LEU A 195 -13.48 12.88 10.45
C LEU A 195 -14.08 13.11 11.84
N ARG A 196 -15.32 13.62 11.95
CA ARG A 196 -15.95 13.90 13.26
C ARG A 196 -16.81 12.76 13.77
N ASP A 197 -17.45 12.01 12.89
CA ASP A 197 -18.38 10.95 13.31
C ASP A 197 -17.75 9.57 13.24
N PHE A 198 -17.21 9.18 12.08
CA PHE A 198 -16.69 7.82 11.88
C PHE A 198 -15.33 7.59 12.56
N VAL A 199 -14.35 8.47 12.34
CA VAL A 199 -12.99 8.30 12.86
C VAL A 199 -12.96 8.16 14.40
N PRO A 200 -13.61 9.01 15.20
CA PRO A 200 -13.56 8.88 16.67
C PRO A 200 -14.23 7.61 17.19
N LYS A 201 -15.32 7.16 16.55
CA LYS A 201 -15.97 5.88 16.89
C LYS A 201 -15.03 4.70 16.66
N GLN A 202 -14.31 4.70 15.54
CA GLN A 202 -13.32 3.67 15.24
C GLN A 202 -12.12 3.73 16.18
N LEU A 203 -11.63 4.92 16.52
CA LEU A 203 -10.52 5.08 17.46
C LEU A 203 -10.84 4.56 18.86
N SER A 204 -12.04 4.85 19.36
CA SER A 204 -12.50 4.36 20.66
C SER A 204 -12.47 2.83 20.74
N SER A 205 -12.82 2.17 19.64
CA SER A 205 -12.75 0.71 19.55
C SER A 205 -11.29 0.21 19.37
N LEU A 206 -10.41 0.94 18.68
CA LEU A 206 -8.99 0.57 18.55
C LEU A 206 -8.26 0.58 19.90
N HIS A 207 -8.55 1.57 20.75
CA HIS A 207 -7.95 1.69 22.08
C HIS A 207 -8.42 0.60 23.06
N SER A 208 -9.44 -0.20 22.72
CA SER A 208 -9.79 -1.40 23.49
C SER A 208 -8.78 -2.55 23.31
N CYS A 209 -7.89 -2.45 22.31
CA CYS A 209 -6.75 -3.33 22.08
C CYS A 209 -5.52 -2.89 22.90
N GLY A 210 -5.73 -2.60 24.19
CA GLY A 210 -4.64 -2.38 25.15
C GLY A 210 -3.92 -3.69 25.48
N PRO A 211 -2.72 -3.65 26.11
CA PRO A 211 -2.09 -4.85 26.64
C PRO A 211 -3.10 -5.54 27.57
N PRO A 212 -3.30 -6.87 27.47
CA PRO A 212 -4.15 -7.54 28.43
C PRO A 212 -3.60 -7.23 29.84
N PRO A 213 -4.47 -6.94 30.83
CA PRO A 213 -4.01 -6.88 32.21
C PRO A 213 -3.30 -8.20 32.50
N VAL A 214 -2.13 -8.15 33.15
CA VAL A 214 -1.39 -9.33 33.59
C VAL A 214 -2.36 -10.19 34.39
N ARG A 215 -2.88 -11.24 33.75
CA ARG A 215 -3.78 -12.22 34.34
C ARG A 215 -3.01 -13.52 34.46
N ASP A 216 -3.23 -14.17 35.60
CA ASP A 216 -2.54 -15.36 36.05
C ASP A 216 -2.46 -16.46 34.98
N ILE A 217 -1.36 -17.21 35.03
CA ILE A 217 -0.83 -18.15 34.04
C ILE A 217 -1.76 -19.35 33.72
N ASP A 218 -2.93 -19.47 34.35
CA ASP A 218 -3.80 -20.66 34.27
C ASP A 218 -5.18 -20.45 33.62
N ALA A 219 -5.41 -19.34 32.90
CA ALA A 219 -6.63 -19.18 32.09
C ALA A 219 -6.35 -19.50 30.61
N SER A 220 -7.08 -20.48 30.06
CA SER A 220 -7.11 -20.76 28.62
C SER A 220 -7.28 -19.45 27.83
N PRO A 221 -6.59 -19.28 26.69
CA PRO A 221 -6.65 -18.04 25.93
C PRO A 221 -8.11 -17.76 25.55
N PRO A 222 -8.68 -16.59 25.89
CA PRO A 222 -9.95 -16.20 25.33
C PRO A 222 -9.75 -16.11 23.83
N GLU A 223 -10.61 -16.78 23.06
CA GLU A 223 -10.62 -16.73 21.61
C GLU A 223 -10.55 -15.28 21.14
N SER A 224 -9.40 -14.89 20.60
CA SER A 224 -9.04 -13.51 20.19
C SER A 224 -9.86 -12.99 19.00
N GLN A 225 -11.01 -13.59 18.71
CA GLN A 225 -11.81 -13.38 17.49
C GLN A 225 -12.87 -12.28 17.64
N ASP A 226 -13.25 -11.87 18.86
CA ASP A 226 -14.39 -10.96 19.05
C ASP A 226 -14.06 -9.46 18.98
N ILE A 227 -12.80 -9.03 19.19
CA ILE A 227 -12.39 -7.61 19.11
C ILE A 227 -12.06 -7.18 17.66
N VAL A 228 -12.12 -8.11 16.71
CA VAL A 228 -11.57 -7.96 15.34
C VAL A 228 -12.54 -7.29 14.35
N LYS A 229 -13.78 -7.03 14.76
CA LYS A 229 -14.93 -7.07 13.85
C LYS A 229 -15.31 -5.75 13.15
N GLY A 230 -14.47 -4.70 13.17
CA GLY A 230 -14.81 -3.41 12.54
C GLY A 230 -13.68 -2.48 12.08
N HIS A 231 -12.41 -2.86 12.27
CA HIS A 231 -11.27 -1.93 12.16
C HIS A 231 -10.63 -1.80 10.78
N ASP A 232 -10.91 -2.72 9.86
CA ASP A 232 -10.26 -2.78 8.53
C ASP A 232 -10.62 -1.58 7.63
N ARG A 233 -11.73 -0.89 7.91
CA ARG A 233 -12.21 0.22 7.08
C ARG A 233 -11.52 1.56 7.36
N LEU A 234 -10.91 1.73 8.54
CA LEU A 234 -10.36 3.03 8.93
C LEU A 234 -9.23 3.49 8.00
N GLY A 235 -8.30 2.60 7.66
CA GLY A 235 -7.14 2.91 6.80
C GLY A 235 -7.55 3.44 5.42
N PRO A 236 -8.34 2.68 4.64
CA PRO A 236 -8.79 3.12 3.32
C PRO A 236 -9.61 4.40 3.35
N VAL A 237 -10.51 4.56 4.34
CA VAL A 237 -11.33 5.76 4.49
C VAL A 237 -10.47 6.99 4.80
N LEU A 238 -9.48 6.84 5.69
CA LEU A 238 -8.56 7.92 6.03
C LEU A 238 -7.67 8.29 4.84
N LYS A 239 -7.18 7.30 4.11
CA LYS A 239 -6.40 7.48 2.87
C LYS A 239 -7.20 8.25 1.83
N TRP A 240 -8.43 7.81 1.56
CA TRP A 240 -9.35 8.49 0.65
C TRP A 240 -9.62 9.94 1.08
N ALA A 241 -9.86 10.17 2.38
CA ALA A 241 -10.11 11.51 2.93
C ALA A 241 -8.91 12.44 2.69
N ILE A 242 -7.69 11.95 2.92
CA ILE A 242 -6.46 12.71 2.63
C ILE A 242 -6.35 12.96 1.14
N GLU A 243 -6.50 11.95 0.28
CA GLU A 243 -6.37 12.05 -1.18
C GLU A 243 -7.37 13.02 -1.84
N ASN A 244 -8.58 13.14 -1.31
CA ASN A 244 -9.62 14.01 -1.86
C ASN A 244 -9.68 15.41 -1.24
N SER A 245 -9.01 15.64 -0.11
CA SER A 245 -8.93 16.97 0.52
C SER A 245 -8.01 17.93 -0.23
N GLU A 246 -8.17 19.24 -0.13
CA GLU A 246 -7.15 20.19 -0.62
C GLU A 246 -6.01 20.38 0.40
N GLU A 247 -4.81 20.77 -0.06
CA GLU A 247 -3.66 21.04 0.83
C GLU A 247 -4.00 22.08 1.91
N ALA A 248 -4.69 23.17 1.53
CA ALA A 248 -5.13 24.21 2.47
C ALA A 248 -6.14 23.68 3.50
N TYR A 249 -6.98 22.72 3.12
CA TYR A 249 -7.94 22.10 4.03
C TYR A 249 -7.24 21.16 5.01
N VAL A 250 -6.31 20.32 4.54
CA VAL A 250 -5.48 19.44 5.39
C VAL A 250 -4.68 20.28 6.39
N ALA A 251 -4.13 21.41 5.95
CA ALA A 251 -3.41 22.35 6.81
C ALA A 251 -4.27 22.98 7.91
N ARG A 252 -5.57 23.20 7.67
CA ARG A 252 -6.49 23.79 8.66
C ARG A 252 -7.01 22.75 9.65
N HIS A 253 -7.28 21.54 9.19
CA HIS A 253 -7.93 20.49 9.97
C HIS A 253 -6.98 19.34 10.36
N TRP A 254 -5.67 19.57 10.33
CA TRP A 254 -4.64 18.56 10.61
C TRP A 254 -4.89 17.80 11.92
N HIS A 255 -5.39 18.49 12.95
CA HIS A 255 -5.66 17.93 14.27
C HIS A 255 -6.72 16.80 14.26
N LEU A 256 -7.57 16.71 13.23
CA LEU A 256 -8.53 15.60 13.07
C LEU A 256 -7.87 14.37 12.46
N PHE A 257 -6.83 14.55 11.65
CA PHE A 257 -6.12 13.45 10.99
C PHE A 257 -5.10 12.79 11.90
N ILE A 258 -4.34 13.59 12.66
CA ILE A 258 -3.19 13.09 13.45
C ILE A 258 -3.57 11.96 14.42
N PRO A 259 -4.61 12.08 15.28
CA PRO A 259 -4.97 11.00 16.20
C PRO A 259 -5.28 9.69 15.47
N ALA A 260 -5.96 9.77 14.33
CA ALA A 260 -6.29 8.60 13.52
C ALA A 260 -5.06 7.94 12.90
N LEU A 261 -4.15 8.75 12.35
CA LEU A 261 -2.88 8.29 11.77
C LEU A 261 -2.00 7.60 12.82
N VAL A 262 -1.87 8.23 13.99
CA VAL A 262 -1.07 7.71 15.11
C VAL A 262 -1.65 6.41 15.64
N ALA A 263 -2.96 6.35 15.86
CA ALA A 263 -3.62 5.13 16.34
C ALA A 263 -3.52 3.99 15.32
N LEU A 264 -3.72 4.30 14.02
CA LEU A 264 -3.63 3.30 12.96
C LEU A 264 -2.24 2.67 12.88
N ALA A 265 -1.19 3.50 12.89
CA ALA A 265 0.20 3.03 12.89
C ALA A 265 0.61 2.37 14.21
N GLY A 266 0.07 2.82 15.35
CA GLY A 266 0.37 2.30 16.69
C GLY A 266 -0.17 0.89 16.98
N ASN A 267 -1.02 0.34 16.12
CA ASN A 267 -1.65 -0.96 16.33
C ASN A 267 -0.66 -2.13 16.40
N CYS A 268 -1.07 -3.22 17.06
CA CYS A 268 -0.26 -4.42 17.26
C CYS A 268 -0.11 -5.28 15.99
N ARG A 269 -0.98 -5.13 14.98
CA ARG A 269 -0.95 -5.97 13.77
C ARG A 269 -0.16 -5.31 12.63
N GLY A 270 0.60 -6.11 11.89
CA GLY A 270 1.42 -5.64 10.75
C GLY A 270 0.61 -4.96 9.65
N SER A 271 -0.55 -5.50 9.27
CA SER A 271 -1.42 -4.90 8.23
C SER A 271 -1.86 -3.47 8.56
N PHE A 272 -2.24 -3.20 9.81
CA PHE A 272 -2.60 -1.85 10.27
C PHE A 272 -1.39 -0.92 10.33
N LYS A 273 -0.20 -1.43 10.70
CA LYS A 273 1.04 -0.64 10.65
C LYS A 273 1.36 -0.19 9.22
N ILE A 274 1.23 -1.10 8.26
CA ILE A 274 1.43 -0.81 6.83
C ILE A 274 0.44 0.26 6.36
N MET A 275 -0.85 0.06 6.60
CA MET A 275 -1.89 1.05 6.25
C MET A 275 -1.66 2.41 6.93
N GLY A 276 -1.25 2.41 8.20
CA GLY A 276 -0.92 3.60 8.96
C GLY A 276 0.26 4.36 8.35
N LEU A 277 1.34 3.65 8.01
CA LEU A 277 2.52 4.25 7.37
C LEU A 277 2.19 4.81 5.98
N GLU A 278 1.40 4.09 5.16
CA GLU A 278 0.94 4.61 3.87
C GLU A 278 0.13 5.91 4.04
N ALA A 279 -0.82 5.93 4.97
CA ALA A 279 -1.64 7.10 5.25
C ALA A 279 -0.78 8.27 5.79
N ILE A 280 0.22 8.00 6.62
CA ILE A 280 1.18 8.99 7.13
C ILE A 280 1.99 9.59 5.97
N ILE A 281 2.52 8.75 5.05
CA ILE A 281 3.27 9.23 3.88
C ILE A 281 2.40 10.17 3.03
N LEU A 282 1.15 9.78 2.78
CA LEU A 282 0.21 10.62 2.03
C LEU A 282 -0.10 11.93 2.74
N PHE A 283 -0.33 11.89 4.05
CA PHE A 283 -0.54 13.08 4.86
C PHE A 283 0.66 14.02 4.82
N ILE A 284 1.88 13.51 5.03
CA ILE A 284 3.11 14.30 4.98
C ILE A 284 3.26 14.95 3.62
N ASN A 285 3.02 14.21 2.54
CA ASN A 285 3.16 14.74 1.18
C ASN A 285 2.18 15.87 0.88
N LYS A 286 0.98 15.82 1.47
CA LYS A 286 -0.10 16.75 1.21
C LYS A 286 -0.20 17.93 2.17
N CYS A 287 0.30 17.78 3.40
CA CYS A 287 0.29 18.84 4.39
C CYS A 287 1.48 19.80 4.15
N PRO A 288 1.28 21.13 4.18
CA PRO A 288 2.35 22.07 3.94
C PRO A 288 3.37 22.01 5.08
N ALA A 289 4.66 22.12 4.72
CA ALA A 289 5.76 22.05 5.68
C ALA A 289 5.61 23.06 6.83
N THR A 290 5.12 24.26 6.53
CA THR A 290 4.89 25.32 7.53
C THR A 290 3.95 24.86 8.65
N THR A 291 2.89 24.12 8.32
CA THR A 291 1.94 23.61 9.31
C THR A 291 2.58 22.50 10.13
N ILE A 292 3.26 21.54 9.49
CA ILE A 292 3.89 20.40 10.17
C ILE A 292 4.88 20.87 11.26
N TYR A 293 5.78 21.80 10.90
CA TYR A 293 6.83 22.26 11.82
C TYR A 293 6.33 23.29 12.84
N ALA A 294 5.39 24.18 12.48
CA ALA A 294 4.87 25.18 13.42
C ALA A 294 4.00 24.55 14.52
N THR A 295 3.34 23.43 14.22
CA THR A 295 2.41 22.76 15.15
C THR A 295 3.05 21.63 15.95
N GLY A 296 4.31 21.26 15.65
CA GLY A 296 5.02 20.15 16.30
C GLY A 296 4.55 18.76 15.87
N VAL A 297 3.79 18.67 14.77
CA VAL A 297 3.33 17.40 14.19
C VAL A 297 4.50 16.52 13.76
N ASP A 298 5.61 17.13 13.33
CA ASP A 298 6.86 16.42 13.02
C ASP A 298 7.30 15.50 14.16
N ARG A 299 7.28 15.98 15.41
CA ARG A 299 7.71 15.20 16.59
C ARG A 299 6.76 14.07 16.90
N VAL A 300 5.45 14.29 16.73
CA VAL A 300 4.44 13.25 16.94
C VAL A 300 4.63 12.14 15.91
N LEU A 301 4.78 12.49 14.64
CA LEU A 301 5.02 11.50 13.59
C LEU A 301 6.38 10.79 13.77
N GLU A 302 7.44 11.51 14.13
CA GLU A 302 8.74 10.93 14.48
C GLU A 302 8.60 9.87 15.58
N SER A 303 7.87 10.18 16.66
CA SER A 303 7.69 9.27 17.80
C SER A 303 6.95 7.96 17.44
N VAL A 304 6.13 8.00 16.39
CA VAL A 304 5.35 6.85 15.92
C VAL A 304 6.10 6.05 14.86
N ILE A 305 6.82 6.72 13.97
CA ILE A 305 7.55 6.07 12.87
C ILE A 305 8.84 5.42 13.37
N MET A 306 9.58 6.07 14.28
CA MET A 306 10.90 5.58 14.72
C MET A 306 10.87 4.15 15.29
N PRO A 307 9.92 3.76 16.18
CA PRO A 307 9.82 2.39 16.65
C PRO A 307 9.59 1.36 15.52
N MET A 308 8.96 1.77 14.40
CA MET A 308 8.70 0.86 13.28
C MET A 308 9.97 0.50 12.52
N LEU A 309 11.02 1.32 12.59
CA LEU A 309 12.32 1.04 11.97
C LEU A 309 13.09 -0.10 12.66
N LEU A 310 12.62 -0.51 13.85
CA LEU A 310 13.20 -1.59 14.65
C LEU A 310 12.38 -2.88 14.57
N LEU A 311 11.29 -2.90 13.79
CA LEU A 311 10.45 -4.08 13.61
C LEU A 311 11.06 -5.06 12.61
N VAL A 312 12.15 -5.69 13.04
CA VAL A 312 12.92 -6.71 12.33
C VAL A 312 12.58 -8.09 12.90
N PRO A 313 12.73 -9.21 12.15
CA PRO A 313 12.54 -10.55 12.69
C PRO A 313 13.42 -10.81 13.94
N PRO A 314 12.96 -11.60 14.91
CA PRO A 314 11.75 -12.43 14.92
C PRO A 314 10.46 -11.71 15.36
N LEU A 315 10.49 -10.39 15.60
CA LEU A 315 9.34 -9.65 16.15
C LEU A 315 8.12 -9.66 15.22
N ILE A 316 8.38 -9.66 13.90
CA ILE A 316 7.39 -9.68 12.83
C ILE A 316 7.90 -10.64 11.73
N PRO A 317 7.01 -11.28 10.94
CA PRO A 317 7.41 -12.07 9.78
C PRO A 317 8.31 -11.30 8.80
N GLU A 318 9.21 -12.01 8.12
CA GLU A 318 10.22 -11.39 7.25
C GLU A 318 9.60 -10.55 6.11
N GLU A 319 8.55 -11.06 5.45
CA GLU A 319 7.86 -10.35 4.38
C GLU A 319 7.24 -9.03 4.86
N GLU A 320 6.59 -9.05 6.02
CA GLU A 320 5.98 -7.87 6.63
C GLU A 320 7.05 -6.87 7.11
N SER A 321 8.14 -7.35 7.70
CA SER A 321 9.27 -6.53 8.14
C SER A 321 9.84 -5.70 6.98
N VAL A 322 10.09 -6.32 5.83
CA VAL A 322 10.63 -5.62 4.65
C VAL A 322 9.69 -4.49 4.20
N VAL A 323 8.38 -4.73 4.17
CA VAL A 323 7.40 -3.71 3.78
C VAL A 323 7.35 -2.58 4.81
N VAL A 324 7.27 -2.91 6.10
CA VAL A 324 7.22 -1.93 7.20
C VAL A 324 8.47 -1.07 7.25
N LEU A 325 9.67 -1.66 7.10
CA LEU A 325 10.93 -0.92 7.05
C LEU A 325 10.96 0.05 5.88
N ASN A 326 10.62 -0.42 4.67
CA ASN A 326 10.63 0.43 3.48
C ASN A 326 9.66 1.61 3.61
N LEU A 327 8.44 1.37 4.09
CA LEU A 327 7.46 2.43 4.33
C LEU A 327 7.88 3.35 5.48
N GLY A 328 8.46 2.82 6.55
CA GLY A 328 8.95 3.59 7.70
C GLY A 328 10.07 4.55 7.29
N TYR A 329 11.09 4.06 6.58
CA TYR A 329 12.16 4.91 6.03
C TYR A 329 11.62 5.90 5.00
N GLN A 330 10.68 5.50 4.15
CA GLN A 330 10.03 6.43 3.22
C GLN A 330 9.29 7.55 3.96
N ALA A 331 8.55 7.24 5.01
CA ALA A 331 7.81 8.22 5.81
C ALA A 331 8.75 9.21 6.51
N ILE A 332 9.80 8.72 7.17
CA ILE A 332 10.75 9.57 7.89
C ILE A 332 11.58 10.45 6.94
N LEU A 333 11.97 9.91 5.78
CA LEU A 333 12.67 10.67 4.75
C LEU A 333 11.74 11.70 4.09
N SER A 334 10.47 11.37 3.86
CA SER A 334 9.47 12.33 3.37
C SER A 334 9.30 13.46 4.38
N LEU A 335 9.22 13.15 5.68
CA LEU A 335 9.17 14.16 6.75
C LEU A 335 10.42 15.04 6.73
N ALA A 336 11.62 14.45 6.72
CA ALA A 336 12.88 15.18 6.71
C ALA A 336 13.03 16.09 5.48
N THR A 337 12.65 15.60 4.30
CA THR A 337 12.76 16.35 3.02
C THR A 337 11.68 17.40 2.85
N LYS A 338 10.58 17.37 3.62
CA LYS A 338 9.66 18.51 3.69
C LYS A 338 10.33 19.79 4.18
N ASN A 339 11.41 19.67 4.94
CA ASN A 339 12.27 20.82 5.18
C ASN A 339 13.28 20.97 4.04
N ALA A 340 13.04 21.96 3.17
CA ALA A 340 13.89 22.24 2.02
C ALA A 340 15.33 22.62 2.42
N ASP A 341 15.52 23.21 3.62
CA ASP A 341 16.84 23.61 4.09
C ASP A 341 17.66 22.41 4.58
N ILE A 342 18.73 22.11 3.86
CA ILE A 342 19.70 21.06 4.18
C ILE A 342 20.46 21.37 5.48
N HIS A 343 20.60 22.66 5.82
CA HIS A 343 21.31 23.11 7.01
C HIS A 343 20.44 23.15 8.27
N CYS A 344 19.13 22.94 8.16
CA CYS A 344 18.21 22.96 9.29
C CYS A 344 18.61 21.94 10.37
N CYS A 345 18.81 22.44 11.60
CA CYS A 345 19.20 21.61 12.74
C CYS A 345 18.16 20.53 13.05
N SER A 346 16.86 20.82 12.94
CA SER A 346 15.79 19.84 13.21
C SER A 346 15.79 18.69 12.22
N ARG A 347 15.95 18.98 10.91
CA ARG A 347 16.10 17.96 9.87
C ARG A 347 17.33 17.11 10.11
N ARG A 348 18.47 17.74 10.42
CA ARG A 348 19.71 17.01 10.73
C ARG A 348 19.55 16.11 11.95
N ARG A 349 18.98 16.64 13.04
CA ARG A 349 18.68 15.87 14.28
C ARG A 349 17.86 14.63 13.95
N LEU A 350 16.78 14.79 13.19
CA LEU A 350 15.92 13.68 12.79
C LEU A 350 16.71 12.60 12.03
N LEU A 351 17.46 12.99 11.00
CA LEU A 351 18.25 12.05 10.21
C LEU A 351 19.37 11.39 11.04
N ASP A 352 19.96 12.10 12.00
CA ASP A 352 20.95 11.52 12.91
C ASP A 352 20.35 10.46 13.83
N THR A 353 19.15 10.72 14.36
CA THR A 353 18.38 9.74 15.12
C THR A 353 18.08 8.52 14.25
N VAL A 354 17.69 8.71 12.98
CA VAL A 354 17.44 7.60 12.04
C VAL A 354 18.70 6.75 11.81
N VAL A 355 19.89 7.36 11.74
CA VAL A 355 21.13 6.60 11.62
C VAL A 355 21.38 5.77 12.87
N ARG A 356 21.41 6.41 14.05
CA ARG A 356 21.80 5.73 15.29
C ARG A 356 20.74 4.76 15.80
N ASP A 357 19.51 5.23 15.90
CA ASP A 357 18.40 4.52 16.56
C ASP A 357 17.53 3.76 15.55
N GLY A 358 17.82 3.89 14.24
CA GLY A 358 17.19 3.12 13.17
C GLY A 358 18.19 2.19 12.49
N ILE A 359 19.08 2.71 11.66
CA ILE A 359 19.98 1.91 10.80
C ILE A 359 20.93 1.05 11.64
N LEU A 360 21.73 1.68 12.51
CA LEU A 360 22.75 0.96 13.28
C LEU A 360 22.11 -0.03 14.26
N ALA A 361 21.01 0.35 14.90
CA ALA A 361 20.27 -0.52 15.81
C ALA A 361 19.62 -1.72 15.09
N SER A 362 18.96 -1.50 13.94
CA SER A 362 18.33 -2.57 13.16
C SER A 362 19.34 -3.50 12.49
N HIS A 363 20.52 -3.00 12.09
CA HIS A 363 21.57 -3.80 11.47
C HIS A 363 21.99 -4.99 12.35
N LEU A 364 22.16 -4.76 13.66
CA LEU A 364 22.54 -5.79 14.62
C LEU A 364 21.56 -6.98 14.67
N HIS A 365 20.30 -6.75 14.35
CA HIS A 365 19.25 -7.77 14.34
C HIS A 365 18.95 -8.33 12.94
N ALA A 366 19.35 -7.61 11.88
CA ALA A 366 19.06 -7.97 10.49
C ALA A 366 20.10 -8.92 9.86
N LEU A 367 21.27 -9.10 10.48
CA LEU A 367 22.38 -9.90 9.93
C LEU A 367 21.98 -11.34 9.55
N GLU A 368 21.00 -11.93 10.22
CA GLU A 368 20.56 -13.31 9.97
C GLU A 368 19.59 -13.46 8.79
N ARG A 369 19.04 -12.35 8.27
CA ARG A 369 17.96 -12.38 7.26
C ARG A 369 18.27 -11.48 6.07
N THR A 370 18.62 -12.11 4.94
CA THR A 370 19.15 -11.41 3.77
C THR A 370 18.15 -10.46 3.11
N SER A 371 16.85 -10.76 3.10
CA SER A 371 15.82 -9.85 2.57
C SER A 371 15.69 -8.56 3.38
N THR A 372 15.77 -8.68 4.71
CA THR A 372 15.66 -7.53 5.63
C THR A 372 16.95 -6.69 5.60
N LEU A 373 18.10 -7.36 5.59
CA LEU A 373 19.41 -6.71 5.45
C LEU A 373 19.51 -5.95 4.12
N LYS A 374 19.04 -6.54 3.02
CA LYS A 374 18.96 -5.85 1.72
C LYS A 374 18.15 -4.56 1.81
N ALA A 375 16.93 -4.64 2.36
CA ALA A 375 16.07 -3.47 2.53
C ALA A 375 16.71 -2.40 3.41
N LEU A 376 17.45 -2.80 4.45
CA LEU A 376 18.17 -1.87 5.32
C LEU A 376 19.29 -1.13 4.58
N LEU A 377 20.08 -1.84 3.77
CA LEU A 377 21.16 -1.25 2.96
C LEU A 377 20.62 -0.32 1.88
N ASP A 378 19.54 -0.71 1.19
CA ASP A 378 18.83 0.14 0.21
C ASP A 378 18.38 1.46 0.87
N ASN A 379 17.85 1.41 2.09
CA ASN A 379 17.44 2.60 2.84
C ASN A 379 18.63 3.37 3.43
N THR A 380 19.74 2.70 3.75
CA THR A 380 20.99 3.35 4.17
C THR A 380 21.51 4.28 3.07
N ALA A 381 21.54 3.82 1.82
CA ALA A 381 21.94 4.66 0.68
C ALA A 381 21.06 5.92 0.58
N LYS A 382 19.73 5.78 0.71
CA LYS A 382 18.78 6.91 0.68
C LYS A 382 19.01 7.90 1.83
N VAL A 383 19.26 7.40 3.04
CA VAL A 383 19.54 8.24 4.23
C VAL A 383 20.86 8.99 4.06
N VAL A 384 21.91 8.34 3.56
CA VAL A 384 23.21 8.99 3.27
C VAL A 384 23.05 10.12 2.25
N VAL A 385 22.31 9.88 1.17
CA VAL A 385 21.99 10.91 0.16
C VAL A 385 21.21 12.07 0.79
N CYS A 386 20.25 11.80 1.67
CA CYS A 386 19.47 12.84 2.35
C CYS A 386 20.27 13.66 3.37
N LEU A 387 21.26 13.04 4.04
CA LEU A 387 22.21 13.69 4.95
C LEU A 387 23.29 14.50 4.21
N ASN A 388 23.63 14.09 2.98
CA ASN A 388 24.67 14.72 2.17
C ASN A 388 26.02 14.80 2.95
N VAL A 389 26.74 15.91 2.90
CA VAL A 389 28.03 16.10 3.61
C VAL A 389 27.95 15.83 5.12
N PHE A 390 26.77 15.92 5.75
CA PHE A 390 26.61 15.61 7.17
C PHE A 390 26.73 14.12 7.50
N SER A 391 26.67 13.23 6.51
CA SER A 391 26.93 11.79 6.68
C SER A 391 28.37 11.50 7.14
N VAL A 392 29.31 12.42 6.92
CA VAL A 392 30.73 12.30 7.30
C VAL A 392 30.95 11.91 8.77
N LYS A 393 30.11 12.38 9.68
CA LYS A 393 30.29 12.10 11.12
C LYS A 393 29.96 10.65 11.50
N HIS A 394 29.09 10.01 10.73
CA HIS A 394 28.69 8.61 10.88
C HIS A 394 29.47 7.70 9.92
N LEU A 395 30.48 8.24 9.22
CA LEU A 395 31.22 7.51 8.19
C LEU A 395 31.88 6.24 8.73
N THR A 396 32.43 6.28 9.95
CA THR A 396 33.02 5.08 10.55
C THR A 396 31.95 4.00 10.73
N ASP A 397 30.83 4.35 11.36
CA ASP A 397 29.74 3.40 11.64
C ASP A 397 29.13 2.83 10.36
N PHE A 398 28.92 3.66 9.33
CA PHE A 398 28.46 3.18 8.03
C PHE A 398 29.46 2.26 7.34
N LEU A 399 30.76 2.55 7.42
CA LEU A 399 31.78 1.66 6.85
C LEU A 399 31.84 0.32 7.60
N GLU A 400 31.61 0.30 8.91
CA GLU A 400 31.48 -0.95 9.67
C GLU A 400 30.27 -1.77 9.22
N VAL A 401 29.11 -1.15 9.07
CA VAL A 401 27.90 -1.81 8.52
C VAL A 401 28.19 -2.43 7.16
N VAL A 402 28.76 -1.66 6.22
CA VAL A 402 29.06 -2.18 4.87
C VAL A 402 30.18 -3.25 4.91
N ASP A 403 31.18 -3.11 5.78
CA ASP A 403 32.28 -4.08 5.94
C ASP A 403 31.75 -5.44 6.41
N THR A 404 30.84 -5.47 7.38
CA THR A 404 30.25 -6.72 7.88
C THR A 404 29.53 -7.52 6.79
N VAL A 405 28.98 -6.85 5.77
CA VAL A 405 28.25 -7.49 4.68
C VAL A 405 29.17 -7.83 3.50
N MET A 406 30.04 -6.90 3.08
CA MET A 406 30.90 -7.10 1.91
C MET A 406 32.08 -8.06 2.17
N CYS A 407 32.54 -8.15 3.41
CA CYS A 407 33.65 -9.04 3.79
C CYS A 407 33.18 -10.39 4.35
N ASP A 408 31.87 -10.64 4.41
CA ASP A 408 31.35 -11.94 4.82
C ASP A 408 31.77 -13.02 3.79
N PRO A 409 32.40 -14.14 4.22
CA PRO A 409 32.77 -15.23 3.32
C PRO A 409 31.58 -15.81 2.52
N PHE A 410 30.36 -15.69 3.03
CA PHE A 410 29.15 -16.21 2.39
C PHE A 410 28.35 -15.14 1.62
N SER A 411 28.86 -13.91 1.54
CA SER A 411 28.17 -12.79 0.90
C SER A 411 27.79 -13.03 -0.56
N ALA A 412 28.49 -13.95 -1.24
CA ALA A 412 28.26 -14.31 -2.63
C ALA A 412 27.04 -15.23 -2.84
N GLU A 413 26.50 -15.83 -1.78
CA GLU A 413 25.27 -16.64 -1.85
C GLU A 413 24.05 -15.80 -2.23
N ASP A 414 24.03 -14.53 -1.78
CA ASP A 414 22.98 -13.57 -2.08
C ASP A 414 23.53 -12.30 -2.78
N PRO A 415 23.79 -12.35 -4.11
CA PRO A 415 24.33 -11.23 -4.86
C PRO A 415 23.47 -9.95 -4.79
N SER A 416 22.17 -10.08 -4.52
CA SER A 416 21.27 -8.93 -4.39
C SER A 416 21.59 -8.04 -3.19
N VAL A 417 22.06 -8.63 -2.08
CA VAL A 417 22.51 -7.89 -0.89
C VAL A 417 23.82 -7.16 -1.19
N LEU A 418 24.72 -7.77 -1.97
CA LEU A 418 25.97 -7.16 -2.41
C LEU A 418 25.74 -5.94 -3.31
N VAL A 419 24.74 -5.99 -4.19
CA VAL A 419 24.33 -4.82 -4.98
C VAL A 419 23.92 -3.68 -4.05
N SER A 420 23.03 -3.94 -3.08
CA SER A 420 22.60 -2.92 -2.11
C SER A 420 23.74 -2.38 -1.24
N ALA A 421 24.67 -3.24 -0.79
CA ALA A 421 25.85 -2.84 -0.02
C ALA A 421 26.79 -1.94 -0.84
N SER A 422 27.02 -2.30 -2.11
CA SER A 422 27.87 -1.51 -3.01
C SER A 422 27.22 -0.17 -3.37
N GLU A 423 25.90 -0.11 -3.53
CA GLU A 423 25.16 1.15 -3.70
C GLU A 423 25.25 2.06 -2.47
N ALA A 424 25.15 1.50 -1.25
CA ALA A 424 25.37 2.24 -0.01
C ALA A 424 26.81 2.78 0.08
N LEU A 425 27.81 1.97 -0.28
CA LEU A 425 29.20 2.39 -0.35
C LEU A 425 29.44 3.50 -1.39
N ALA A 426 28.82 3.39 -2.56
CA ALA A 426 28.87 4.41 -3.60
C ALA A 426 28.25 5.74 -3.10
N ALA A 427 27.11 5.68 -2.39
CA ALA A 427 26.50 6.85 -1.77
C ALA A 427 27.45 7.49 -0.73
N LEU A 428 28.15 6.70 0.09
CA LEU A 428 29.16 7.21 1.02
C LEU A 428 30.33 7.87 0.28
N LEU A 429 30.85 7.25 -0.78
CA LEU A 429 31.91 7.83 -1.58
C LEU A 429 31.50 9.20 -2.15
N LEU A 430 30.31 9.30 -2.74
CA LEU A 430 29.83 10.56 -3.34
C LEU A 430 29.66 11.69 -2.31
N ASN A 431 29.22 11.37 -1.08
CA ASN A 431 28.91 12.38 -0.06
C ASN A 431 30.06 12.64 0.93
N CYS A 432 30.97 11.68 1.11
CA CYS A 432 32.04 11.73 2.11
C CYS A 432 33.47 11.72 1.53
N TRP A 433 33.66 11.72 0.20
CA TRP A 433 34.99 11.62 -0.42
C TRP A 433 36.08 12.55 0.16
N PRO A 434 35.81 13.81 0.59
CA PRO A 434 36.87 14.69 1.09
C PRO A 434 37.53 14.16 2.37
N ARG A 435 36.81 13.33 3.14
CA ARG A 435 37.23 12.78 4.43
C ARG A 435 37.67 11.31 4.36
N ILE A 436 37.59 10.71 3.18
CA ILE A 436 38.07 9.35 2.89
C ILE A 436 39.53 9.39 2.42
N LYS A 437 39.86 10.38 1.59
CA LYS A 437 41.18 10.58 0.96
C LYS A 437 42.33 10.60 1.98
N LYS A 438 43.40 9.81 1.74
CA LYS A 438 44.64 9.76 2.56
C LYS A 438 44.40 9.37 4.03
N THR A 439 43.43 8.51 4.30
CA THR A 439 43.15 7.99 5.64
C THR A 439 43.12 6.47 5.66
N ALA A 440 43.15 5.85 6.84
CA ALA A 440 42.97 4.40 6.98
C ALA A 440 41.64 3.89 6.36
N ARG A 441 40.64 4.78 6.21
CA ARG A 441 39.36 4.47 5.57
C ARG A 441 39.48 4.18 4.07
N GLU A 442 40.43 4.82 3.39
CA GLU A 442 40.73 4.50 1.98
C GLU A 442 41.23 3.06 1.83
N GLU A 443 42.14 2.63 2.70
CA GLU A 443 42.65 1.25 2.71
C GLU A 443 41.56 0.24 3.08
N GLN A 444 40.69 0.58 4.05
CA GLN A 444 39.54 -0.23 4.44
C GLN A 444 38.57 -0.46 3.25
N ILE A 445 38.19 0.61 2.54
CA ILE A 445 37.28 0.53 1.39
C ILE A 445 37.89 -0.32 0.26
N ILE A 446 39.18 -0.14 -0.03
CA ILE A 446 39.88 -0.96 -1.04
C ILE A 446 39.90 -2.43 -0.61
N ARG A 447 40.19 -2.72 0.66
CA ARG A 447 40.15 -4.08 1.21
C ARG A 447 38.76 -4.71 1.03
N MET A 448 37.70 -3.99 1.40
CA MET A 448 36.31 -4.45 1.26
C MET A 448 35.97 -4.83 -0.18
N LEU A 449 36.31 -3.94 -1.13
CA LEU A 449 36.08 -4.19 -2.56
C LEU A 449 36.84 -5.41 -3.06
N CYS A 450 38.11 -5.56 -2.67
CA CYS A 450 38.93 -6.72 -3.05
C CYS A 450 38.38 -8.03 -2.49
N ILE A 451 38.06 -8.09 -1.19
CA ILE A 451 37.54 -9.30 -0.55
C ILE A 451 36.20 -9.70 -1.17
N CYS A 452 35.27 -8.75 -1.28
CA CYS A 452 33.95 -8.99 -1.87
C CYS A 452 34.07 -9.52 -3.30
N TRP A 453 34.97 -8.95 -4.10
CA TRP A 453 35.22 -9.40 -5.47
C TRP A 453 35.78 -10.82 -5.53
N MET A 454 36.74 -11.15 -4.65
CA MET A 454 37.32 -12.48 -4.60
C MET A 454 36.29 -13.53 -4.18
N ASN A 455 35.49 -13.24 -3.14
CA ASN A 455 34.40 -14.12 -2.70
C ASN A 455 33.39 -14.37 -3.83
N LEU A 456 33.01 -13.32 -4.56
CA LEU A 456 32.09 -13.43 -5.70
C LEU A 456 32.68 -14.28 -6.84
N LYS A 457 33.93 -14.03 -7.22
CA LYS A 457 34.58 -14.79 -8.30
C LYS A 457 34.82 -16.26 -7.90
N ASP A 458 35.12 -16.53 -6.64
CA ASP A 458 35.25 -17.90 -6.12
C ASP A 458 33.91 -18.64 -6.15
N TYR A 459 32.81 -17.95 -5.82
CA TYR A 459 31.47 -18.50 -5.91
C TYR A 459 31.05 -18.79 -7.36
N THR A 460 31.22 -17.83 -8.28
CA THR A 460 30.89 -18.01 -9.70
C THR A 460 31.70 -19.16 -10.33
N SER A 461 32.96 -19.34 -9.95
CA SER A 461 33.80 -20.44 -10.43
C SER A 461 33.30 -21.81 -9.98
N ARG A 462 32.62 -21.89 -8.83
CA ARG A 462 32.09 -23.14 -8.24
C ARG A 462 30.69 -23.51 -8.75
N GLN A 463 29.90 -22.55 -9.25
CA GLN A 463 28.46 -22.72 -9.42
C GLN A 463 27.95 -22.60 -10.88
N SER A 464 28.75 -23.06 -11.85
CA SER A 464 28.57 -22.92 -13.31
C SER A 464 27.31 -23.55 -13.95
N LEU A 465 26.19 -23.72 -13.23
CA LEU A 465 25.02 -24.51 -13.65
C LEU A 465 23.63 -23.83 -13.53
N SER A 466 23.50 -22.52 -13.21
CA SER A 466 22.17 -21.86 -13.19
C SER A 466 22.12 -20.46 -13.82
N PHE A 467 21.22 -20.27 -14.79
CA PHE A 467 21.07 -19.05 -15.60
C PHE A 467 20.53 -17.83 -14.81
N SER A 468 19.70 -18.05 -13.78
CA SER A 468 19.15 -16.96 -12.94
C SER A 468 20.16 -16.40 -11.94
N SER A 469 21.03 -17.24 -11.38
CA SER A 469 22.12 -16.84 -10.48
C SER A 469 23.18 -16.00 -11.22
N GLU A 470 23.40 -16.30 -12.50
CA GLU A 470 24.38 -15.61 -13.35
C GLU A 470 24.01 -14.14 -13.60
N SER A 471 22.72 -13.84 -13.84
CA SER A 471 22.25 -12.46 -14.05
C SER A 471 22.46 -11.58 -12.81
N ASN A 472 22.08 -12.09 -11.63
CA ASN A 472 22.22 -11.37 -10.36
C ASN A 472 23.71 -11.22 -9.96
N SER A 473 24.52 -12.24 -10.20
CA SER A 473 25.98 -12.18 -9.98
C SER A 473 26.63 -11.13 -10.88
N ARG A 474 26.23 -11.07 -12.16
CA ARG A 474 26.72 -10.04 -13.09
C ARG A 474 26.31 -8.63 -12.66
N ALA A 475 25.11 -8.44 -12.13
CA ALA A 475 24.68 -7.16 -11.58
C ALA A 475 25.56 -6.73 -10.40
N ALA A 476 25.89 -7.66 -9.49
CA ALA A 476 26.82 -7.42 -8.39
C ALA A 476 28.22 -7.04 -8.89
N GLU A 477 28.76 -7.77 -9.88
CA GLU A 477 30.06 -7.44 -10.50
C GLU A 477 30.08 -6.02 -11.07
N LEU A 478 29.06 -5.64 -11.84
CA LEU A 478 28.95 -4.30 -12.43
C LEU A 478 28.87 -3.22 -11.36
N SER A 479 28.13 -3.45 -10.27
CA SER A 479 28.02 -2.50 -9.17
C SER A 479 29.36 -2.33 -8.42
N LEU A 480 30.10 -3.43 -8.22
CA LEU A 480 31.44 -3.38 -7.63
C LEU A 480 32.43 -2.64 -8.52
N ILE A 481 32.45 -2.91 -9.83
CA ILE A 481 33.32 -2.19 -10.80
C ILE A 481 32.99 -0.69 -10.78
N LYS A 482 31.69 -0.34 -10.80
CA LYS A 482 31.26 1.07 -10.71
C LYS A 482 31.78 1.71 -9.43
N THR A 483 31.63 1.06 -8.28
CA THR A 483 32.05 1.58 -6.97
C THR A 483 33.57 1.69 -6.87
N ALA A 484 34.31 0.71 -7.40
CA ALA A 484 35.76 0.74 -7.50
C ALA A 484 36.26 1.89 -8.40
N SER A 485 35.58 2.13 -9.53
CA SER A 485 35.89 3.26 -10.41
C SER A 485 35.69 4.62 -9.73
N MET A 486 34.65 4.75 -8.89
CA MET A 486 34.42 5.94 -8.06
C MET A 486 35.56 6.10 -7.05
N MET A 487 35.97 5.03 -6.39
CA MET A 487 37.08 5.06 -5.45
C MET A 487 38.41 5.44 -6.12
N CYS A 488 38.69 4.90 -7.31
CA CYS A 488 39.83 5.30 -8.13
C CYS A 488 39.79 6.79 -8.51
N SER A 489 38.61 7.32 -8.83
CA SER A 489 38.43 8.76 -9.10
C SER A 489 38.69 9.63 -7.86
N VAL A 490 38.19 9.21 -6.68
CA VAL A 490 38.47 9.87 -5.40
C VAL A 490 39.98 9.88 -5.10
N LYS A 491 40.67 8.79 -5.47
CA LYS A 491 42.12 8.63 -5.31
C LYS A 491 42.93 9.47 -6.30
N LYS A 492 42.56 9.55 -7.59
CA LYS A 492 43.30 10.31 -8.64
C LYS A 492 43.45 11.81 -8.33
N GLY A 493 42.55 12.38 -7.53
CA GLY A 493 42.73 13.73 -6.99
C GLY A 493 43.87 13.86 -5.96
N SER A 494 44.49 12.75 -5.55
CA SER A 494 45.58 12.59 -4.58
C SER A 494 46.82 12.06 -5.31
N GLY A 495 47.98 12.71 -5.19
CA GLY A 495 49.19 12.34 -5.94
C GLY A 495 49.63 10.86 -5.87
N ALA A 496 50.45 10.48 -6.85
CA ALA A 496 50.80 9.14 -7.35
C ALA A 496 51.34 8.04 -6.38
N LEU A 497 51.50 8.28 -5.08
CA LEU A 497 52.21 7.37 -4.17
C LEU A 497 51.44 6.12 -3.74
N THR A 498 50.10 6.12 -3.74
CA THR A 498 49.28 4.95 -3.39
C THR A 498 49.00 4.03 -4.57
N ASP A 499 49.40 4.40 -5.78
CA ASP A 499 49.17 3.60 -6.99
C ASP A 499 50.15 2.42 -7.10
N THR A 500 51.35 2.54 -6.51
CA THR A 500 52.36 1.48 -6.50
C THR A 500 51.94 0.29 -5.63
N ARG A 501 51.31 0.52 -4.47
CA ARG A 501 50.82 -0.55 -3.60
C ARG A 501 49.65 -1.32 -4.22
N LEU A 502 48.69 -0.61 -4.81
CA LEU A 502 47.54 -1.24 -5.47
C LEU A 502 48.00 -2.08 -6.68
N ARG A 503 48.94 -1.56 -7.49
CA ARG A 503 49.56 -2.33 -8.58
C ARG A 503 50.28 -3.56 -8.07
N ALA A 504 51.06 -3.46 -6.98
CA ALA A 504 51.72 -4.62 -6.37
C ALA A 504 50.74 -5.69 -5.86
N VAL A 505 49.52 -5.30 -5.45
CA VAL A 505 48.45 -6.25 -5.07
C VAL A 505 47.84 -6.90 -6.32
N ILE A 506 47.60 -6.13 -7.39
CA ILE A 506 47.10 -6.66 -8.67
C ILE A 506 48.13 -7.61 -9.31
N ASP A 507 49.42 -7.31 -9.21
CA ASP A 507 50.49 -8.18 -9.70
C ASP A 507 50.53 -9.53 -8.96
N ARG A 508 50.12 -9.55 -7.68
CA ARG A 508 50.00 -10.77 -6.87
C ARG A 508 48.72 -11.55 -7.17
N GLU A 509 47.62 -10.86 -7.43
CA GLU A 509 46.31 -11.46 -7.72
C GLU A 509 45.69 -10.84 -8.99
N PRO A 510 45.94 -11.42 -10.17
CA PRO A 510 45.56 -10.82 -11.45
C PRO A 510 44.04 -10.74 -11.66
N ARG A 511 43.24 -11.53 -10.93
CA ARG A 511 41.77 -11.48 -10.95
C ARG A 511 41.23 -10.13 -10.50
N LEU A 512 41.97 -9.41 -9.65
CA LEU A 512 41.63 -8.04 -9.22
C LEU A 512 41.84 -7.00 -10.32
N GLY A 513 42.57 -7.33 -11.39
CA GLY A 513 42.76 -6.44 -12.54
C GLY A 513 41.43 -5.98 -13.11
N SER A 514 40.49 -6.90 -13.33
CA SER A 514 39.15 -6.61 -13.87
C SER A 514 38.25 -5.73 -12.97
N LEU A 515 38.61 -5.51 -11.72
CA LEU A 515 37.88 -4.63 -10.80
C LEU A 515 38.35 -3.16 -10.91
N PHE A 516 39.64 -2.94 -11.17
CA PHE A 516 40.27 -1.61 -11.12
C PHE A 516 40.77 -1.08 -12.48
N LEU A 517 40.88 -1.94 -13.50
CA LEU A 517 41.25 -1.64 -14.89
C LEU A 517 40.01 -1.62 -15.79
#